data_AF-A0A7T1HUJ3-F1
#
_entry.id   AF-A0A7T1HUJ3-F1
#
_cell.length_a   1.000
_cell.length_b   1.000
_cell.length_c   1.000
_cell.angle_alpha   90.00
_cell.angle_beta   90.00
_cell.angle_gamma   90.00
#
_symmetry.space_group_name_H-M   'P 1'
#
loop_
_entity.id
_entity.type
_entity.pdbx_description
1 polymer ?
#
loop_
_entity_poly.entity_id
_entity_poly.type
_entity_poly.pdbx_seq_one_letter_code
_entity_poly.pdbx_strand_id
1 'polypeptide(L)'
;MHFCVGEISAMGELSDRFAELMARMAKSDAELFRTIGQQNASVRQMVDELTVIDAPPAASESAVLLPAAGLLPPDQCELKALKARFGKLADAQSWLEAQIGQAPKKPTWAVIEQTFRQGSWPVAAHGRSVSPKALTAAEVDERLAGLEQRLQMRLQSLESLLRLIAEAVVQDR
;
A
#
# COMPACT_ATOMS: atom_id res chain seq x y z
N MET A 1 -67.63 -18.91 6.77
CA MET A 1 -66.46 -18.69 5.88
C MET A 1 -65.67 -17.44 6.31
N HIS A 2 -65.13 -17.40 7.54
CA HIS A 2 -64.43 -16.19 8.05
C HIS A 2 -62.98 -16.43 8.50
N PHE A 3 -62.47 -17.66 8.39
CA PHE A 3 -61.11 -18.00 8.86
C PHE A 3 -60.00 -17.79 7.81
N CYS A 4 -60.31 -17.71 6.52
CA CYS A 4 -59.29 -17.61 5.46
C CYS A 4 -58.85 -16.17 5.10
N VAL A 5 -59.52 -15.13 5.62
CA VAL A 5 -59.19 -13.74 5.27
C VAL A 5 -58.00 -13.20 6.08
N GLY A 6 -57.84 -13.66 7.34
CA GLY A 6 -56.75 -13.22 8.21
C GLY A 6 -55.35 -13.70 7.79
N GLU A 7 -55.23 -14.93 7.27
CA GLU A 7 -53.95 -15.47 6.81
C GLU A 7 -53.46 -14.83 5.51
N ILE A 8 -54.37 -14.43 4.60
CA ILE A 8 -54.01 -13.76 3.35
C ILE A 8 -53.50 -12.33 3.64
N SER A 9 -54.13 -11.62 4.58
CA SER A 9 -53.64 -10.31 5.04
C SER A 9 -52.28 -10.40 5.73
N ALA A 10 -52.07 -11.43 6.57
CA ALA A 10 -50.78 -11.64 7.23
C ALA A 10 -49.65 -11.99 6.24
N MET A 11 -49.93 -12.79 5.20
CA MET A 11 -48.96 -13.08 4.14
C MET A 11 -48.66 -11.86 3.26
N GLY A 12 -49.68 -11.03 2.97
CA GLY A 12 -49.52 -9.78 2.23
C GLY A 12 -48.61 -8.77 2.95
N GLU A 13 -48.84 -8.55 4.24
CA GLU A 13 -48.00 -7.66 5.06
C GLU A 13 -46.54 -8.13 5.15
N LEU A 14 -46.31 -9.44 5.20
CA LEU A 14 -44.95 -10.02 5.14
C LEU A 14 -44.31 -9.76 3.77
N SER A 15 -45.05 -9.95 2.67
CA SER A 15 -44.56 -9.67 1.32
C SER A 15 -44.24 -8.20 1.12
N ASP A 16 -45.04 -7.29 1.66
CA ASP A 16 -44.83 -5.85 1.56
C ASP A 16 -43.55 -5.43 2.33
N ARG A 17 -43.32 -6.01 3.51
CA ARG A 17 -42.08 -5.80 4.27
C ARG A 17 -40.84 -6.32 3.54
N PHE A 18 -40.95 -7.46 2.86
CA PHE A 18 -39.85 -7.96 2.02
C PHE A 18 -39.61 -7.06 0.81
N ALA A 19 -40.66 -6.58 0.15
CA ALA A 19 -40.54 -5.64 -0.96
C ALA A 19 -39.88 -4.33 -0.51
N GLU A 20 -40.27 -3.80 0.65
CA GLU A 20 -39.68 -2.58 1.23
C GLU A 20 -38.22 -2.78 1.63
N LEU A 21 -37.87 -3.93 2.23
CA LEU A 21 -36.49 -4.29 2.55
C LEU A 21 -35.61 -4.36 1.30
N MET A 22 -36.09 -5.04 0.26
CA MET A 22 -35.38 -5.17 -1.01
C MET A 22 -35.23 -3.81 -1.71
N ALA A 23 -36.24 -2.95 -1.66
CA ALA A 23 -36.15 -1.60 -2.20
C ALA A 23 -35.12 -0.73 -1.46
N ARG A 24 -35.04 -0.84 -0.12
CA ARG A 24 -34.03 -0.15 0.68
C ARG A 24 -32.62 -0.65 0.39
N MET A 25 -32.44 -1.96 0.23
CA MET A 25 -31.15 -2.57 -0.09
C MET A 25 -30.68 -2.20 -1.51
N ALA A 26 -31.57 -2.28 -2.49
CA ALA A 26 -31.27 -1.87 -3.86
C ALA A 26 -30.88 -0.37 -3.93
N LYS A 27 -31.52 0.47 -3.12
CA LYS A 27 -31.17 1.88 -3.00
C LYS A 27 -29.79 2.10 -2.36
N SER A 28 -29.49 1.41 -1.25
CA SER A 28 -28.17 1.52 -0.61
C SER A 28 -27.05 1.04 -1.52
N ASP A 29 -27.29 -0.04 -2.27
CA ASP A 29 -26.30 -0.58 -3.20
C ASP A 29 -26.06 0.39 -4.37
N ALA A 30 -27.12 0.99 -4.92
CA ALA A 30 -26.99 1.99 -5.97
C ALA A 30 -26.21 3.24 -5.50
N GLU A 31 -26.44 3.70 -4.27
CA GLU A 31 -25.68 4.81 -3.66
C GLU A 31 -24.21 4.43 -3.43
N LEU A 32 -23.95 3.20 -3.01
CA LEU A 32 -22.60 2.66 -2.82
C LEU A 32 -21.84 2.58 -4.14
N PHE A 33 -22.44 2.03 -5.21
CA PHE A 33 -21.80 1.99 -6.54
C PHE A 33 -21.56 3.37 -7.12
N ARG A 34 -22.47 4.33 -6.89
CA ARG A 34 -22.26 5.72 -7.31
C ARG A 34 -21.06 6.34 -6.59
N THR A 35 -20.95 6.11 -5.29
CA THR A 35 -19.85 6.64 -4.47
C THR A 35 -18.52 6.02 -4.85
N ILE A 36 -18.47 4.69 -5.01
CA ILE A 36 -17.27 3.97 -5.48
C ILE A 36 -16.88 4.42 -6.89
N GLY A 37 -17.85 4.60 -7.79
CA GLY A 37 -17.61 5.11 -9.14
C GLY A 37 -16.98 6.50 -9.12
N GLN A 38 -17.48 7.40 -8.27
CA GLN A 38 -16.96 8.75 -8.11
C GLN A 38 -15.55 8.76 -7.49
N GLN A 39 -15.31 7.93 -6.46
CA GLN A 39 -13.99 7.78 -5.85
C GLN A 39 -12.98 7.20 -6.85
N ASN A 40 -13.35 6.17 -7.62
CA ASN A 40 -12.49 5.59 -8.64
C ASN A 40 -12.17 6.58 -9.77
N ALA A 41 -13.15 7.38 -10.19
CA ALA A 41 -12.93 8.45 -11.17
C ALA A 41 -11.96 9.51 -10.63
N SER A 42 -12.11 9.91 -9.37
CA SER A 42 -11.21 10.85 -8.70
C SER A 42 -9.78 10.29 -8.55
N VAL A 43 -9.63 9.03 -8.19
CA VAL A 43 -8.30 8.37 -8.12
C VAL A 43 -7.64 8.32 -9.49
N ARG A 44 -8.39 7.98 -10.56
CA ARG A 44 -7.85 8.02 -11.93
C ARG A 44 -7.40 9.42 -12.32
N GLN A 45 -8.19 10.44 -12.03
CA GLN A 45 -7.81 11.82 -12.31
C GLN A 45 -6.55 12.25 -11.54
N MET A 46 -6.43 11.91 -10.25
CA MET A 46 -5.22 12.21 -9.47
C MET A 46 -3.99 11.48 -10.02
N VAL A 47 -4.15 10.23 -10.47
CA VAL A 47 -3.06 9.48 -11.12
C VAL A 47 -2.69 10.12 -12.46
N ASP A 48 -3.67 10.50 -13.27
CA ASP A 48 -3.44 11.16 -14.55
C ASP A 48 -2.70 12.49 -14.35
N GLU A 49 -3.12 13.32 -13.38
CA GLU A 49 -2.44 14.57 -13.03
C GLU A 49 -0.98 14.35 -12.57
N LEU A 50 -0.71 13.28 -11.82
CA LEU A 50 0.65 12.91 -11.41
C LEU A 50 1.51 12.41 -12.58
N THR A 51 0.90 11.80 -13.61
CA THR A 51 1.63 11.34 -14.82
C THR A 51 1.87 12.44 -15.85
N VAL A 52 1.03 13.47 -15.90
CA VAL A 52 1.19 14.61 -16.83
C VAL A 52 2.34 15.54 -16.41
N ILE A 53 2.66 15.63 -15.11
CA ILE A 53 3.72 16.50 -14.61
C ILE A 53 5.13 16.01 -14.99
N ASP A 54 5.31 14.74 -15.38
CA ASP A 54 6.64 14.13 -15.60
C ASP A 54 6.88 13.60 -17.04
N ALA A 55 6.13 14.09 -18.04
CA ALA A 55 6.28 13.59 -19.41
C ALA A 55 7.20 14.47 -20.29
N PRO A 56 8.44 14.05 -20.62
CA PRO A 56 8.96 14.18 -21.97
C PRO A 56 8.41 13.04 -22.86
N PRO A 57 8.37 13.21 -24.19
CA PRO A 57 7.50 12.42 -25.04
C PRO A 57 8.03 10.99 -25.26
N ALA A 58 7.06 10.07 -25.28
CA ALA A 58 7.09 8.74 -25.91
C ALA A 58 8.13 7.73 -25.38
N ALA A 59 7.63 6.68 -24.72
CA ALA A 59 7.59 5.33 -25.29
C ALA A 59 7.26 4.28 -24.22
N SER A 60 6.39 3.36 -24.63
CA SER A 60 6.34 1.96 -24.18
C SER A 60 5.85 1.66 -22.76
N GLU A 61 4.68 1.05 -22.74
CA GLU A 61 4.17 0.14 -21.73
C GLU A 61 5.29 -0.70 -21.10
N SER A 62 5.59 -0.44 -19.84
CA SER A 62 6.27 -1.37 -18.94
C SER A 62 5.82 -1.05 -17.53
N ALA A 63 5.36 -2.08 -16.84
CA ALA A 63 4.77 -2.05 -15.51
C ALA A 63 5.48 -1.04 -14.59
N VAL A 64 4.75 -0.03 -14.14
CA VAL A 64 5.20 0.93 -13.14
C VAL A 64 5.26 0.23 -11.79
N LEU A 65 6.38 -0.43 -11.54
CA LEU A 65 6.87 -0.65 -10.18
C LEU A 65 7.12 0.74 -9.61
N LEU A 66 6.40 1.10 -8.54
CA LEU A 66 6.63 2.33 -7.77
C LEU A 66 8.14 2.52 -7.60
N PRO A 67 8.75 3.62 -8.09
CA PRO A 67 10.15 3.88 -7.83
C PRO A 67 10.28 4.11 -6.33
N ALA A 68 10.92 3.17 -5.64
CA ALA A 68 11.32 3.35 -4.27
C ALA A 68 12.09 4.68 -4.17
N ALA A 69 11.61 5.58 -3.32
CA ALA A 69 12.16 6.92 -3.16
C ALA A 69 13.68 6.82 -2.96
N GLY A 70 14.45 7.33 -3.93
CA GLY A 70 15.90 7.36 -3.83
C GLY A 70 16.33 8.06 -2.54
N LEU A 71 17.30 7.48 -1.83
CA LEU A 71 17.79 8.01 -0.55
C LEU A 71 18.49 9.37 -0.71
N LEU A 72 18.88 9.71 -1.94
CA LEU A 72 19.51 10.97 -2.30
C LEU A 72 18.94 11.50 -3.62
N PRO A 73 18.94 12.84 -3.82
CA PRO A 73 18.63 13.45 -5.10
C PRO A 73 19.53 12.89 -6.22
N PRO A 74 19.01 12.76 -7.47
CA PRO A 74 19.71 12.08 -8.56
C PRO A 74 21.11 12.68 -8.85
N ASP A 75 21.27 13.99 -8.66
CA ASP A 75 22.53 14.72 -8.89
C ASP A 75 23.64 14.34 -7.88
N GLN A 76 23.26 13.83 -6.71
CA GLN A 76 24.19 13.42 -5.65
C GLN A 76 24.43 11.90 -5.62
N CYS A 77 23.73 11.16 -6.47
CA CYS A 77 23.89 9.72 -6.63
C CYS A 77 25.03 9.35 -7.59
N GLU A 78 25.64 10.31 -8.30
CA GLU A 78 26.78 10.02 -9.16
C GLU A 78 28.01 9.55 -8.37
N LEU A 79 28.73 8.57 -8.91
CA LEU A 79 29.93 7.98 -8.31
C LEU A 79 31.01 9.01 -7.91
N LYS A 80 31.12 10.14 -8.63
CA LYS A 80 32.03 11.24 -8.27
C LYS A 80 31.57 11.97 -7.00
N ALA A 81 30.27 12.26 -6.89
CA ALA A 81 29.69 12.92 -5.73
C ALA A 81 29.70 12.00 -4.50
N LEU A 82 29.36 10.71 -4.67
CA LEU A 82 29.41 9.72 -3.60
C LEU A 82 30.83 9.51 -3.06
N LYS A 83 31.84 9.44 -3.95
CA LYS A 83 33.24 9.38 -3.53
C LYS A 83 33.70 10.67 -2.85
N ALA A 84 33.23 11.84 -3.30
CA ALA A 84 33.53 13.11 -2.64
C ALA A 84 32.90 13.21 -1.24
N ARG A 85 31.68 12.66 -1.06
CA ARG A 85 30.94 12.72 0.22
C ARG A 85 31.41 11.71 1.26
N PHE A 86 31.69 10.48 0.86
CA PHE A 86 32.02 9.40 1.79
C PHE A 86 33.50 9.05 1.79
N GLY A 87 34.25 9.34 0.73
CA GLY A 87 35.68 9.05 0.59
C GLY A 87 36.01 7.57 0.44
N LYS A 88 35.48 6.72 1.32
CA LYS A 88 35.67 5.28 1.37
C LYS A 88 34.35 4.54 1.18
N LEU A 89 34.47 3.34 0.63
CA LEU A 89 33.34 2.45 0.38
C LEU A 89 32.69 1.96 1.68
N ALA A 90 33.48 1.74 2.73
CA ALA A 90 32.99 1.29 4.04
C ALA A 90 32.10 2.34 4.73
N ASP A 91 32.43 3.62 4.57
CA ASP A 91 31.67 4.73 5.18
C ASP A 91 30.34 4.96 4.45
N ALA A 92 30.31 4.77 3.12
CA ALA A 92 29.08 4.76 2.35
C ALA A 92 28.19 3.55 2.69
N GLN A 93 28.81 2.38 2.91
CA GLN A 93 28.09 1.16 3.29
C GLN A 93 27.45 1.30 4.68
N SER A 94 28.18 1.79 5.69
CA SER A 94 27.63 1.96 7.05
C SER A 94 26.50 2.98 7.10
N TRP A 95 26.61 4.05 6.30
CA TRP A 95 25.53 5.02 6.15
C TRP A 95 24.28 4.40 5.53
N LEU A 96 24.43 3.61 4.46
CA LEU A 96 23.33 2.87 3.86
C LEU A 96 22.74 1.85 4.84
N GLU A 97 23.57 1.13 5.59
CA GLU A 97 23.10 0.15 6.59
C GLU A 97 22.24 0.80 7.68
N ALA A 98 22.56 2.03 8.08
CA ALA A 98 21.76 2.80 9.03
C ALA A 98 20.38 3.20 8.48
N GLN A 99 20.23 3.35 7.15
CA GLN A 99 18.99 3.80 6.52
C GLN A 99 18.10 2.64 6.06
N ILE A 100 18.68 1.60 5.46
CA ILE A 100 17.94 0.51 4.78
C ILE A 100 18.22 -0.89 5.32
N GLY A 101 19.07 -1.02 6.36
CA GLY A 101 19.41 -2.29 6.98
C GLY A 101 20.65 -2.98 6.40
N GLN A 102 20.98 -4.19 6.88
CA GLN A 102 22.27 -4.85 6.58
C GLN A 102 22.59 -5.01 5.09
N ALA A 103 23.83 -4.69 4.71
CA ALA A 103 24.33 -4.80 3.36
C ALA A 103 24.67 -6.25 2.94
N PRO A 104 24.66 -6.55 1.63
CA PRO A 104 25.23 -7.79 1.12
C PRO A 104 26.75 -7.87 1.39
N LYS A 105 27.28 -9.10 1.48
CA LYS A 105 28.71 -9.36 1.75
C LYS A 105 29.58 -8.80 0.60
N LYS A 106 30.09 -7.58 0.77
CA LYS A 106 30.98 -6.81 -0.13
C LYS A 106 30.28 -6.09 -1.30
N PRO A 107 29.58 -4.97 -1.05
CA PRO A 107 29.03 -4.15 -2.14
C PRO A 107 30.16 -3.45 -2.91
N THR A 108 30.06 -3.39 -4.24
CA THR A 108 30.91 -2.54 -5.07
C THR A 108 30.33 -1.12 -5.15
N TRP A 109 31.13 -0.13 -5.58
CA TRP A 109 30.64 1.25 -5.74
C TRP A 109 29.41 1.35 -6.65
N ALA A 110 29.30 0.50 -7.66
CA ALA A 110 28.14 0.42 -8.54
C ALA A 110 26.88 -0.08 -7.79
N VAL A 111 27.03 -1.07 -6.91
CA VAL A 111 25.95 -1.54 -6.04
C VAL A 111 25.50 -0.42 -5.11
N ILE A 112 26.44 0.32 -4.53
CA ILE A 112 26.14 1.46 -3.65
C ILE A 112 25.40 2.58 -4.38
N GLU A 113 25.88 2.99 -5.56
CA GLU A 113 25.20 3.98 -6.41
C GLU A 113 23.77 3.55 -6.76
N GLN A 114 23.60 2.28 -7.15
CA GLN A 114 22.29 1.72 -7.42
C GLN A 114 21.40 1.74 -6.16
N THR A 115 21.94 1.35 -5.00
CA THR A 115 21.24 1.38 -3.72
C THR A 115 20.80 2.79 -3.34
N PHE A 116 21.63 3.82 -3.58
CA PHE A 116 21.26 5.22 -3.33
C PHE A 116 20.12 5.69 -4.23
N ARG A 117 20.10 5.27 -5.50
CA ARG A 117 19.03 5.58 -6.45
C ARG A 117 17.73 4.81 -6.16
N GLN A 118 17.83 3.55 -5.74
CA GLN A 118 16.70 2.63 -5.57
C GLN A 118 16.19 2.55 -4.14
N GLY A 119 16.86 3.19 -3.17
CA GLY A 119 16.47 3.16 -1.75
C GLY A 119 16.35 1.77 -1.13
N SER A 120 16.96 0.76 -1.75
CA SER A 120 16.95 -0.62 -1.30
C SER A 120 18.20 -1.33 -1.81
N TRP A 121 18.71 -2.30 -1.05
CA TRP A 121 19.84 -3.11 -1.52
C TRP A 121 19.40 -3.85 -2.79
N PRO A 122 20.23 -3.87 -3.86
CA PRO A 122 19.92 -4.69 -5.00
C PRO A 122 19.84 -6.12 -4.50
N VAL A 123 18.64 -6.69 -4.58
CA VAL A 123 18.43 -8.11 -4.37
C VAL A 123 19.38 -8.77 -5.36
N ALA A 124 20.46 -9.38 -4.84
CA ALA A 124 21.35 -10.14 -5.68
C ALA A 124 20.44 -11.04 -6.50
N ALA A 125 20.48 -10.90 -7.83
CA ALA A 125 19.88 -11.82 -8.77
C ALA A 125 20.63 -13.14 -8.65
N HIS A 126 20.60 -13.76 -7.47
CA HIS A 126 20.56 -15.19 -7.39
C HIS A 126 19.32 -15.52 -8.16
N GLY A 127 19.52 -16.02 -9.38
CA GLY A 127 18.50 -16.66 -10.16
C GLY A 127 17.89 -17.76 -9.31
N ARG A 128 16.93 -17.40 -8.46
CA ARG A 128 15.74 -18.21 -8.34
C ARG A 128 15.12 -18.08 -9.72
N SER A 129 15.48 -19.03 -10.56
CA SER A 129 14.50 -19.70 -11.40
C SER A 129 13.33 -20.05 -10.48
N VAL A 130 12.49 -19.05 -10.21
CA VAL A 130 11.10 -19.30 -9.86
C VAL A 130 10.53 -19.69 -11.21
N SER A 131 10.65 -20.99 -11.50
CA SER A 131 9.55 -21.66 -12.19
C SER A 131 8.27 -21.03 -11.65
N PRO A 132 7.40 -20.47 -12.50
CA PRO A 132 6.18 -19.80 -12.06
C PRO A 132 5.23 -20.85 -11.47
N LYS A 133 5.55 -21.32 -10.28
CA LYS A 133 4.61 -22.00 -9.42
C LYS A 133 3.84 -20.85 -8.82
N ALA A 134 2.74 -20.52 -9.49
CA ALA A 134 1.75 -19.59 -8.97
C ALA A 134 1.56 -19.92 -7.49
N LEU A 135 1.86 -18.95 -6.62
CA LEU A 135 1.55 -19.07 -5.20
C LEU A 135 0.08 -19.46 -5.12
N THR A 136 -0.18 -20.53 -4.38
CA THR A 136 -1.57 -20.96 -4.19
C THR A 136 -2.32 -19.86 -3.44
N ALA A 137 -3.63 -19.70 -3.70
CA ALA A 137 -4.42 -18.67 -3.04
C ALA A 137 -4.26 -18.70 -1.50
N ALA A 138 -4.15 -19.91 -0.93
CA ALA A 138 -3.90 -20.12 0.49
C ALA A 138 -2.56 -19.53 0.99
N GLU A 139 -1.48 -19.63 0.22
CA GLU A 139 -0.17 -19.05 0.61
C GLU A 139 -0.17 -17.52 0.50
N VAL A 140 -0.99 -16.96 -0.40
CA VAL A 140 -1.20 -15.51 -0.51
C VAL A 140 -2.00 -15.01 0.68
N ASP A 141 -3.08 -15.70 1.03
CA ASP A 141 -3.94 -15.35 2.18
C ASP A 141 -3.18 -15.42 3.50
N GLU A 142 -2.33 -16.43 3.69
CA GLU A 142 -1.50 -16.56 4.89
C GLU A 142 -0.48 -15.41 5.01
N ARG A 143 0.12 -14.99 3.89
CA ARG A 143 1.03 -13.83 3.87
C ARG A 143 0.29 -12.51 4.12
N LEU A 144 -0.90 -12.36 3.56
CA LEU A 144 -1.75 -11.19 3.79
C LEU A 144 -2.16 -11.11 5.27
N ALA A 145 -2.61 -12.21 5.86
CA ALA A 145 -2.94 -12.30 7.27
C ALA A 145 -1.74 -11.95 8.17
N GLY A 146 -0.55 -12.45 7.85
CA GLY A 146 0.67 -12.12 8.60
C GLY A 146 1.06 -10.63 8.51
N LEU A 147 0.84 -9.99 7.36
CA LEU A 147 1.06 -8.55 7.20
C LEU A 147 0.01 -7.72 7.93
N GLU A 148 -1.26 -8.11 7.83
CA GLU A 148 -2.37 -7.46 8.51
C GLU A 148 -2.16 -7.49 10.03
N GLN A 149 -1.79 -8.64 10.58
CA GLN A 149 -1.51 -8.78 12.01
C GLN A 149 -0.35 -7.88 12.48
N ARG A 150 0.72 -7.76 11.67
CA ARG A 150 1.84 -6.85 11.97
C ARG A 150 1.42 -5.40 11.95
N LEU A 151 0.56 -5.01 11.01
CA LEU A 151 0.02 -3.65 10.93
C LEU A 151 -0.89 -3.34 12.10
N GLN A 152 -1.77 -4.28 12.48
CA GLN A 152 -2.63 -4.13 13.66
C GLN A 152 -1.82 -3.93 14.94
N MET A 153 -0.77 -4.73 15.16
CA MET A 153 0.13 -4.57 16.30
C MET A 153 0.81 -3.20 16.32
N ARG A 154 1.25 -2.70 15.16
CA ARG A 154 1.85 -1.37 15.04
C ARG A 154 0.83 -0.27 15.33
N LEU A 155 -0.39 -0.38 14.82
CA LEU A 155 -1.45 0.58 15.09
C LEU A 155 -1.80 0.63 16.58
N GLN A 156 -1.94 -0.52 17.23
CA GLN A 156 -2.18 -0.59 18.69
C GLN A 156 -1.04 0.04 19.49
N SER A 157 0.21 -0.18 19.09
CA SER A 157 1.37 0.46 19.72
C SER A 157 1.40 1.97 19.51
N LEU A 158 0.93 2.47 18.37
CA LEU A 158 0.82 3.91 18.12
C LEU A 158 -0.34 4.51 18.91
N GLU A 159 -1.48 3.84 19.00
CA GLU A 159 -2.61 4.27 19.81
C GLU A 159 -2.24 4.36 21.30
N SER A 160 -1.46 3.42 21.83
CA SER A 160 -1.02 3.48 23.22
C SER A 160 -0.08 4.66 23.48
N LEU A 161 0.86 4.92 22.57
CA LEU A 161 1.73 6.10 22.64
C LEU A 161 0.94 7.41 22.54
N LEU A 162 -0.05 7.48 21.64
CA LEU A 162 -0.91 8.65 21.51
C LEU A 162 -1.76 8.89 22.76
N ARG A 163 -2.28 7.82 23.40
CA ARG A 163 -2.98 7.94 24.68
C ARG A 163 -2.07 8.48 25.79
N LEU A 164 -0.84 7.97 25.88
CA LEU A 164 0.14 8.47 26.86
C LEU A 164 0.47 9.95 26.64
N ILE A 165 0.65 10.38 25.38
CA ILE A 165 0.88 11.79 25.05
C ILE A 165 -0.36 12.64 25.39
N ALA A 166 -1.56 12.16 25.06
CA ALA A 166 -2.80 12.87 25.37
C ALA A 166 -3.00 13.02 26.89
N GLU A 167 -2.71 11.98 27.68
CA GLU A 167 -2.74 12.03 29.14
C GLU A 167 -1.69 13.01 29.69
N ALA A 168 -0.47 13.01 29.16
CA ALA A 168 0.57 13.95 29.56
C ALA A 168 0.17 15.41 29.26
N VAL A 169 -0.42 15.68 28.09
CA VAL A 169 -0.89 17.02 27.71
C VAL A 169 -2.06 17.50 28.59
N VAL A 170 -2.91 16.59 29.05
CA VAL A 170 -4.00 16.92 29.97
C VAL A 170 -3.49 17.18 31.39
N GLN A 171 -2.42 16.51 31.83
CA GLN A 171 -1.82 16.72 33.16
C GLN A 171 -0.99 18.00 33.27
N ASP A 172 -0.45 18.52 32.16
CA ASP A 172 0.38 19.73 32.12
C ASP A 172 -0.45 21.04 31.97
N ARG A 173 -1.78 20.94 31.97
CA ARG A 173 -2.75 22.05 31.94
C ARG A 173 -3.48 22.20 33.27
#